data_AF-A0A369LVG6-F1
#
_entry.id   AF-A0A369LVG6-F1
#
_cell.length_a   1.000
_cell.length_b   1.000
_cell.length_c   1.000
_cell.angle_alpha   90.00
_cell.angle_beta   90.00
_cell.angle_gamma   90.00
#
_symmetry.space_group_name_H-M   'P 1'
#
loop_
_entity.id
_entity.type
_entity.pdbx_description
1 polymer ?
#
loop_
_entity_poly.entity_id
_entity_poly.type
_entity_poly.pdbx_seq_one_letter_code
_entity_poly.pdbx_strand_id
1 'polypeptide(L)'
;MRLCATPTPRIIETRSSVHNAGNPPCGTGVPRYGTVTTGVCGTRRSGVWPILTMTGLSAAEGESVGEGSVQVLDRAFDILEALAQAQGPMGLSDLAQTTGMSKTTVFRIAGTMLKRGYVEKTLEGRYTIGPKMFHTLGYHINSLELQTEAKPYLTALKRSLGLTAHLGILDGAYVSYIEKEASDWGEEAYTQVGYRSPAYCSSMGKCLLACLSRAELEEALYGFEFKAHTPNTFTRKDEFVKYLHQVRAQGWAMDDEEYEIGHRCVAAPVFNYRGDAIAAVGVSGTPDSISDDRIDDISRQVMLAASRLSERMGYVE
;
A
#
# COMPACT_ATOMS: atom_id res chain seq x y z
N MET A 1 9.12 36.23 -34.58
CA MET A 1 8.60 37.61 -34.43
C MET A 1 7.25 37.51 -33.74
N ARG A 2 7.10 38.12 -32.54
CA ARG A 2 5.93 38.10 -31.62
C ARG A 2 5.67 36.76 -30.90
N LEU A 3 5.29 36.68 -29.63
CA LEU A 3 5.35 37.55 -28.42
C LEU A 3 4.84 36.67 -27.25
N CYS A 4 5.28 37.01 -26.04
CA CYS A 4 4.96 36.55 -24.67
C CYS A 4 3.50 36.08 -24.38
N ALA A 5 3.14 35.42 -23.27
CA ALA A 5 3.60 35.64 -21.89
C ALA A 5 3.10 34.54 -20.92
N THR A 6 3.95 34.22 -19.94
CA THR A 6 3.60 33.62 -18.64
C THR A 6 3.23 34.71 -17.63
N PRO A 7 2.32 34.46 -16.65
CA PRO A 7 1.98 35.43 -15.62
C PRO A 7 2.93 35.38 -14.41
N THR A 8 3.32 36.57 -13.93
CA THR A 8 4.07 36.87 -12.70
C THR A 8 3.14 37.05 -11.48
N PRO A 9 3.61 36.80 -10.25
CA PRO A 9 2.85 37.00 -9.01
C PRO A 9 2.94 38.45 -8.49
N ARG A 10 1.91 38.86 -7.72
CA ARG A 10 1.79 40.20 -7.11
C ARG A 10 2.60 40.34 -5.83
N ILE A 11 3.29 41.47 -5.71
CA ILE A 11 3.98 42.01 -4.54
C ILE A 11 3.00 42.85 -3.71
N ILE A 12 3.08 42.77 -2.38
CA ILE A 12 2.59 43.78 -1.43
C ILE A 12 3.82 44.30 -0.66
N GLU A 13 4.13 45.58 -0.79
CA GLU A 13 5.10 46.30 0.04
C GLU A 13 4.40 46.98 1.23
N THR A 14 5.09 47.12 2.36
CA THR A 14 5.17 48.39 3.12
C THR A 14 6.33 48.36 4.13
N ARG A 15 7.29 49.29 3.93
CA ARG A 15 8.08 50.15 4.86
C ARG A 15 8.26 49.71 6.33
N SER A 16 9.35 49.96 7.06
CA SER A 16 10.65 50.65 6.90
C SER A 16 11.38 50.59 8.26
N SER A 17 12.70 50.42 8.31
CA SER A 17 13.64 51.33 9.02
C SER A 17 15.08 50.80 9.00
N VAL A 18 15.97 51.79 8.84
CA VAL A 18 17.42 51.76 8.62
C VAL A 18 18.17 51.45 9.92
N HIS A 19 19.32 50.74 9.87
CA HIS A 19 20.61 51.15 10.47
C HIS A 19 21.77 50.36 9.83
N ASN A 20 22.89 51.05 9.67
CA ASN A 20 23.98 50.80 8.72
C ASN A 20 25.26 50.29 9.43
N ALA A 21 26.19 49.77 8.61
CA ALA A 21 27.65 49.76 8.74
C ALA A 21 28.37 48.43 9.07
N GLY A 22 29.25 48.02 8.14
CA GLY A 22 30.52 47.34 8.46
C GLY A 22 30.85 46.08 7.63
N ASN A 23 31.66 46.23 6.58
CA ASN A 23 32.44 45.19 5.87
C ASN A 23 33.91 45.71 5.81
N PRO A 24 35.00 45.01 5.39
CA PRO A 24 35.28 43.60 4.98
C PRO A 24 36.62 43.08 5.66
N PRO A 25 37.51 42.16 5.16
CA PRO A 25 37.57 41.45 3.86
C PRO A 25 38.10 39.98 3.78
N CYS A 26 37.88 39.42 2.58
CA CYS A 26 38.72 38.54 1.73
C CYS A 26 39.47 37.31 2.28
N GLY A 27 39.23 36.16 1.61
CA GLY A 27 40.06 34.96 1.68
C GLY A 27 39.77 33.95 0.55
N THR A 28 40.39 34.20 -0.61
CA THR A 28 40.74 33.32 -1.75
C THR A 28 40.48 31.80 -1.69
N GLY A 29 39.98 31.22 -2.80
CA GLY A 29 40.24 29.80 -3.12
C GLY A 29 39.34 29.18 -4.20
N VAL A 30 39.74 29.25 -5.47
CA VAL A 30 39.20 28.46 -6.59
C VAL A 30 40.16 27.28 -6.83
N PRO A 31 39.67 26.08 -7.23
CA PRO A 31 39.89 25.66 -8.61
C PRO A 31 38.63 25.04 -9.27
N ARG A 32 38.69 25.01 -10.61
CA ARG A 32 37.60 24.76 -11.56
C ARG A 32 37.49 23.30 -12.01
N TYR A 33 36.31 23.03 -12.59
CA TYR A 33 35.93 22.10 -13.67
C TYR A 33 35.58 20.64 -13.36
N GLY A 34 34.38 20.28 -13.81
CA GLY A 34 33.87 18.92 -13.94
C GLY A 34 32.41 18.91 -14.38
N THR A 35 32.10 19.43 -15.58
CA THR A 35 30.82 19.16 -16.26
C THR A 35 30.77 17.67 -16.63
N VAL A 36 29.82 16.94 -16.04
CA VAL A 36 29.38 15.65 -16.57
C VAL A 36 27.88 15.74 -16.83
N THR A 37 27.57 15.67 -18.11
CA THR A 37 26.25 15.47 -18.70
C THR A 37 25.68 14.09 -18.37
N THR A 38 24.35 14.05 -18.30
CA THR A 38 23.45 12.91 -18.54
C THR A 38 23.53 11.69 -17.61
N GLY A 39 22.41 11.46 -16.93
CA GLY A 39 22.09 10.21 -16.23
C GLY A 39 20.65 10.20 -15.75
N VAL A 40 19.69 10.26 -16.68
CA VAL A 40 18.34 9.79 -16.39
C VAL A 40 18.45 8.30 -16.12
N CYS A 41 18.26 7.90 -14.86
CA CYS A 41 18.14 6.51 -14.42
C CYS A 41 17.07 6.54 -13.32
N GLY A 42 15.82 6.14 -13.53
CA GLY A 42 15.38 5.03 -14.38
C GLY A 42 15.54 3.73 -13.63
N THR A 43 14.73 3.49 -12.60
CA THR A 43 13.91 2.28 -12.41
C THR A 43 13.31 2.29 -10.99
N ARG A 44 11.99 2.42 -10.92
CA ARG A 44 11.21 1.88 -9.80
C ARG A 44 11.51 0.38 -9.78
N ARG A 45 12.39 -0.07 -8.87
CA ARG A 45 12.40 -1.47 -8.49
C ARG A 45 11.17 -1.67 -7.61
N SER A 46 10.09 -2.09 -8.23
CA SER A 46 9.03 -2.85 -7.58
C SER A 46 9.72 -4.06 -6.93
N GLY A 47 10.11 -3.90 -5.67
CA GLY A 47 10.51 -5.02 -4.83
C GLY A 47 9.25 -5.82 -4.60
N VAL A 48 9.10 -6.88 -5.38
CA VAL A 48 8.01 -7.86 -5.24
C VAL A 48 8.09 -8.40 -3.82
N TRP A 49 7.05 -8.14 -3.03
CA TRP A 49 6.92 -8.69 -1.68
C TRP A 49 6.63 -10.18 -1.82
N PRO A 50 7.26 -11.07 -1.01
CA PRO A 50 7.00 -12.49 -1.13
C PRO A 50 5.62 -12.78 -0.56
N ILE A 51 4.67 -13.12 -1.42
CA ILE A 51 3.42 -13.75 -1.02
C ILE A 51 3.63 -15.26 -0.98
N LEU A 52 3.18 -15.88 0.11
CA LEU A 52 3.05 -17.33 0.19
C LEU A 52 1.94 -17.77 -0.78
N THR A 53 2.29 -18.10 -2.02
CA THR A 53 1.39 -18.79 -2.94
C THR A 53 1.24 -20.23 -2.46
N MET A 54 0.21 -20.48 -1.63
CA MET A 54 -0.20 -21.85 -1.33
C MET A 54 -0.93 -22.42 -2.55
N THR A 55 -0.18 -23.13 -3.39
CA THR A 55 -0.75 -24.18 -4.24
C THR A 55 -1.19 -25.32 -3.33
N GLY A 56 -2.51 -25.48 -3.19
CA GLY A 56 -3.09 -26.61 -2.46
C GLY A 56 -3.91 -26.18 -1.25
N LEU A 57 -5.10 -25.65 -1.50
CA LEU A 57 -6.20 -25.82 -0.57
C LEU A 57 -7.40 -26.31 -1.37
N SER A 58 -7.80 -27.55 -1.04
CA SER A 58 -9.01 -28.22 -1.52
C SER A 58 -10.17 -27.24 -1.58
N ALA A 59 -10.81 -27.20 -2.74
CA ALA A 59 -12.02 -26.44 -3.00
C ALA A 59 -12.98 -26.59 -1.81
N ALA A 60 -13.23 -25.48 -1.12
CA ALA A 60 -14.47 -25.33 -0.38
C ALA A 60 -15.59 -25.65 -1.38
N GLU A 61 -16.46 -26.59 -1.03
CA GLU A 61 -17.59 -27.02 -1.85
C GLU A 61 -18.35 -25.77 -2.31
N GLY A 62 -18.08 -25.37 -3.56
CA GLY A 62 -18.78 -24.29 -4.19
C GLY A 62 -20.20 -24.75 -4.37
N GLU A 63 -21.15 -23.99 -3.81
CA GLU A 63 -22.48 -23.95 -4.40
C GLU A 63 -22.28 -23.73 -5.90
N SER A 64 -22.67 -24.72 -6.70
CA SER A 64 -22.59 -24.66 -8.14
C SER A 64 -23.41 -23.46 -8.60
N VAL A 65 -22.74 -22.36 -8.94
CA VAL A 65 -23.33 -21.30 -9.76
C VAL A 65 -23.70 -22.01 -11.06
N GLY A 66 -24.99 -22.30 -11.24
CA GLY A 66 -25.48 -23.25 -12.22
C GLY A 66 -25.01 -22.97 -13.65
N GLU A 67 -24.98 -24.02 -14.46
CA GLU A 67 -24.77 -23.98 -15.92
C GLU A 67 -25.70 -22.96 -16.58
N GLY A 68 -25.22 -21.73 -16.70
CA GLY A 68 -26.00 -20.59 -17.13
C GLY A 68 -25.18 -19.32 -17.23
N SER A 69 -23.91 -19.42 -17.64
CA SER A 69 -23.14 -18.21 -17.95
C SER A 69 -23.78 -17.52 -19.16
N VAL A 70 -24.08 -16.23 -19.00
CA VAL A 70 -24.60 -15.43 -20.11
C VAL A 70 -23.40 -15.07 -20.98
N GLN A 71 -23.14 -15.88 -22.01
CA GLN A 71 -21.95 -15.80 -22.86
C GLN A 71 -21.62 -14.39 -23.39
N VAL A 72 -22.61 -13.51 -23.56
CA VAL A 72 -22.37 -12.12 -24.00
C VAL A 72 -21.76 -11.25 -22.90
N LEU A 73 -22.00 -11.54 -21.62
CA LEU A 73 -21.39 -10.84 -20.49
C LEU A 73 -19.92 -11.25 -20.34
N ASP A 74 -19.62 -12.54 -20.39
CA ASP A 74 -18.23 -13.05 -20.33
C ASP A 74 -17.38 -12.37 -21.41
N ARG A 75 -17.87 -12.36 -22.65
CA ARG A 75 -17.22 -11.67 -23.77
C ARG A 75 -17.08 -10.15 -23.57
N ALA A 76 -17.99 -9.52 -22.86
CA ALA A 76 -17.87 -8.10 -22.56
C ALA A 76 -16.73 -7.85 -21.55
N PHE A 77 -16.60 -8.70 -20.53
CA PHE A 77 -15.50 -8.63 -19.57
C PHE A 77 -14.15 -8.95 -20.23
N ASP A 78 -14.06 -9.97 -21.09
CA ASP A 78 -12.84 -10.28 -21.85
C ASP A 78 -12.32 -9.08 -22.64
N ILE A 79 -13.22 -8.31 -23.27
CA ILE A 79 -12.86 -7.08 -24.00
C ILE A 79 -12.33 -6.01 -23.04
N LEU A 80 -12.94 -5.82 -21.87
CA LEU A 80 -12.48 -4.84 -20.88
C LEU A 80 -11.11 -5.20 -20.31
N GLU A 81 -10.91 -6.46 -19.97
CA GLU A 81 -9.65 -6.98 -19.44
C GLU A 81 -8.52 -6.85 -20.48
N ALA A 82 -8.80 -7.21 -21.74
CA ALA A 82 -7.86 -7.01 -22.84
C ALA A 82 -7.47 -5.53 -23.01
N LEU A 83 -8.44 -4.61 -22.93
CA LEU A 83 -8.17 -3.17 -22.99
C LEU A 83 -7.42 -2.66 -21.76
N ALA A 84 -7.67 -3.21 -20.57
CA ALA A 84 -7.01 -2.81 -19.32
C ALA A 84 -5.53 -3.20 -19.30
N GLN A 85 -5.19 -4.37 -19.84
CA GLN A 85 -3.84 -4.91 -19.87
C GLN A 85 -3.00 -4.38 -21.04
N ALA A 86 -3.63 -3.74 -22.04
CA ALA A 86 -2.94 -3.20 -23.19
C ALA A 86 -2.09 -1.96 -22.83
N GLN A 87 -0.90 -1.84 -23.43
CA GLN A 87 -0.04 -0.65 -23.27
C GLN A 87 -0.55 0.59 -24.03
N GLY A 88 -1.77 0.55 -24.55
CA GLY A 88 -2.41 1.65 -25.28
C GLY A 88 -3.66 1.21 -26.05
N PRO A 89 -4.29 2.12 -26.81
CA PRO A 89 -5.53 1.85 -27.53
C PRO A 89 -5.40 0.72 -28.57
N MET A 90 -6.36 -0.21 -28.57
CA MET A 90 -6.35 -1.40 -29.43
C MET A 90 -7.22 -1.25 -30.68
N GLY A 91 -6.78 -1.82 -31.80
CA GLY A 91 -7.63 -1.95 -32.98
C GLY A 91 -8.69 -3.04 -32.84
N LEU A 92 -9.72 -3.02 -33.70
CA LEU A 92 -10.74 -4.07 -33.72
C LEU A 92 -10.17 -5.46 -34.02
N SER A 93 -9.17 -5.54 -34.91
CA SER A 93 -8.49 -6.80 -35.24
C SER A 93 -7.70 -7.34 -34.06
N ASP A 94 -7.00 -6.46 -33.33
CA ASP A 94 -6.18 -6.83 -32.18
C ASP A 94 -7.06 -7.36 -31.04
N LEU A 95 -8.19 -6.69 -30.78
CA LEU A 95 -9.18 -7.15 -29.80
C LEU A 95 -9.78 -8.50 -30.17
N ALA A 96 -10.15 -8.70 -31.44
CA ALA A 96 -10.68 -9.98 -31.92
C ALA A 96 -9.68 -11.12 -31.74
N GLN A 97 -8.40 -10.87 -32.03
CA GLN A 97 -7.33 -11.84 -31.82
C GLN A 97 -7.10 -12.14 -30.34
N THR A 98 -6.99 -11.10 -29.51
CA THR A 98 -6.68 -11.22 -28.07
C THR A 98 -7.77 -11.96 -27.31
N THR A 99 -9.03 -11.72 -27.68
CA THR A 99 -10.19 -12.32 -27.02
C THR A 99 -10.70 -13.61 -27.69
N GLY A 100 -10.08 -14.05 -28.80
CA GLY A 100 -10.51 -15.25 -29.53
C GLY A 100 -11.89 -15.13 -30.19
N MET A 101 -12.38 -13.91 -30.43
CA MET A 101 -13.72 -13.65 -30.97
C MET A 101 -13.69 -13.21 -32.44
N SER A 102 -14.84 -13.33 -33.12
CA SER A 102 -14.99 -12.73 -34.46
C SER A 102 -14.99 -11.19 -34.38
N LYS A 103 -14.44 -10.51 -35.40
CA LYS A 103 -14.48 -9.04 -35.49
C LYS A 103 -15.90 -8.47 -35.39
N THR A 104 -16.88 -9.16 -35.96
CA THR A 104 -18.29 -8.77 -35.91
C THR A 104 -18.84 -8.84 -34.47
N THR A 105 -18.44 -9.86 -33.71
CA THR A 105 -18.82 -10.02 -32.30
C THR A 105 -18.24 -8.89 -31.46
N VAL A 106 -16.92 -8.66 -31.57
CA VAL A 106 -16.24 -7.58 -30.83
C VAL A 106 -16.84 -6.22 -31.18
N PHE A 107 -17.09 -5.95 -32.47
CA PHE A 107 -17.66 -4.68 -32.91
C PHE A 107 -19.04 -4.41 -32.27
N ARG A 108 -19.91 -5.43 -32.21
CA ARG A 108 -21.25 -5.29 -31.60
C ARG A 108 -21.18 -5.08 -30.08
N ILE A 109 -20.32 -5.83 -29.39
CA ILE A 109 -20.18 -5.73 -27.93
C ILE A 109 -19.52 -4.39 -27.58
N ALA A 110 -18.37 -4.08 -28.17
CA ALA A 110 -17.66 -2.81 -27.97
C ALA A 110 -18.53 -1.61 -28.36
N GLY A 111 -19.35 -1.71 -29.41
CA GLY A 111 -20.32 -0.67 -29.78
C GLY A 111 -21.36 -0.40 -28.69
N THR A 112 -21.82 -1.44 -28.00
CA THR A 112 -22.72 -1.30 -26.85
C THR A 112 -22.01 -0.66 -25.66
N MET A 113 -20.77 -1.09 -25.38
CA MET A 113 -19.95 -0.54 -24.29
C MET A 113 -19.58 0.93 -24.54
N LEU A 114 -19.34 1.29 -25.80
CA LEU A 114 -19.10 2.65 -26.26
C LEU A 114 -20.32 3.53 -26.02
N LYS A 115 -21.51 3.06 -26.40
CA LYS A 115 -22.77 3.77 -26.12
C LYS A 115 -22.99 4.00 -24.61
N ARG A 116 -22.51 3.09 -23.76
CA ARG A 116 -22.60 3.20 -22.29
C ARG A 116 -21.42 3.93 -21.65
N GLY A 117 -20.38 4.29 -22.42
CA GLY A 117 -19.18 4.99 -21.97
C GLY A 117 -18.16 4.14 -21.20
N TYR A 118 -18.32 2.81 -21.16
CA TYR A 118 -17.35 1.89 -20.54
C TYR A 118 -16.12 1.65 -21.42
N VAL A 119 -16.28 1.83 -22.72
CA VAL A 119 -15.21 1.85 -23.72
C VAL A 119 -15.34 3.18 -24.45
N GLU A 120 -14.24 3.74 -24.92
CA GLU A 120 -14.24 4.89 -25.81
C GLU A 120 -13.38 4.61 -27.04
N LYS A 121 -13.49 5.48 -28.04
CA LYS A 121 -12.79 5.34 -29.30
C LYS A 121 -11.92 6.57 -29.55
N THR A 122 -10.64 6.36 -29.82
CA THR A 122 -9.70 7.42 -30.17
C THR A 122 -10.03 8.00 -31.55
N LEU A 123 -9.39 9.12 -31.89
CA LEU A 123 -9.54 9.77 -33.21
C LEU A 123 -9.13 8.84 -34.35
N GLU A 124 -8.15 7.95 -34.13
CA GLU A 124 -7.67 6.95 -35.07
C GLU A 124 -8.59 5.71 -35.15
N GLY A 125 -9.70 5.70 -34.41
CA GLY A 125 -10.66 4.62 -34.42
C GLY A 125 -10.26 3.39 -33.59
N ARG A 126 -9.32 3.54 -32.65
CA ARG A 126 -8.90 2.48 -31.71
C ARG A 126 -9.72 2.55 -30.42
N TYR A 127 -9.85 1.43 -29.72
CA TYR A 127 -10.65 1.31 -28.50
C TYR A 127 -9.76 1.42 -27.26
N THR A 128 -10.27 2.07 -26.21
CA THR A 128 -9.65 2.13 -24.86
C THR A 128 -10.74 2.14 -23.79
N ILE A 129 -10.37 1.95 -22.51
CA ILE A 129 -11.31 2.05 -21.39
C ILE A 129 -11.91 3.46 -21.35
N GLY A 130 -13.23 3.53 -21.25
CA GLY A 130 -13.95 4.79 -21.17
C GLY A 130 -14.11 5.30 -19.73
N PRO A 131 -14.37 6.61 -19.55
CA PRO A 131 -14.45 7.26 -18.24
C PRO A 131 -15.58 6.73 -17.34
N LYS A 132 -16.60 6.05 -17.89
CA LYS A 132 -17.67 5.47 -17.09
C LYS A 132 -17.14 4.41 -16.11
N MET A 133 -16.07 3.70 -16.47
CA MET A 133 -15.44 2.72 -15.59
C MET A 133 -14.90 3.39 -14.33
N PHE A 134 -14.15 4.48 -14.50
CA PHE A 134 -13.64 5.29 -13.38
C PHE A 134 -14.75 5.89 -12.52
N HIS A 135 -15.82 6.40 -13.13
CA HIS A 135 -16.94 6.93 -12.36
C HIS A 135 -17.63 5.85 -11.52
N THR A 136 -17.91 4.69 -12.10
CA THR A 136 -18.56 3.58 -11.40
C THR A 136 -17.69 3.06 -10.25
N LEU A 137 -16.38 2.88 -10.49
CA LEU A 137 -15.43 2.45 -9.47
C LEU A 137 -15.21 3.54 -8.40
N GLY A 138 -15.18 4.81 -8.80
CA GLY A 138 -14.99 5.94 -7.89
C GLY A 138 -16.04 6.01 -6.79
N TYR A 139 -17.31 5.71 -7.09
CA TYR A 139 -18.36 5.60 -6.06
C TYR A 139 -18.08 4.49 -5.05
N HIS A 140 -17.59 3.34 -5.52
CA HIS A 140 -17.25 2.22 -4.64
C HIS A 140 -16.01 2.52 -3.81
N ILE A 141 -14.94 3.05 -4.42
CA ILE A 141 -13.70 3.45 -3.73
C ILE A 141 -14.00 4.47 -2.62
N ASN A 142 -14.89 5.43 -2.87
CA ASN A 142 -15.30 6.41 -1.86
C ASN A 142 -16.13 5.79 -0.71
N SER A 143 -16.71 4.60 -0.93
CA SER A 143 -17.46 3.84 0.09
C SER A 143 -16.61 2.76 0.79
N LEU A 144 -15.41 2.47 0.29
CA LEU A 144 -14.51 1.47 0.90
C LEU A 144 -13.98 2.04 2.21
N GLU A 145 -14.56 1.57 3.30
CA GLU A 145 -14.12 1.90 4.64
C GLU A 145 -13.23 0.77 5.16
N LEU A 146 -11.93 1.07 5.28
CA LEU A 146 -10.91 0.10 5.66
C LEU A 146 -11.26 -0.65 6.96
N GLN A 147 -11.82 0.03 7.96
CA GLN A 147 -12.23 -0.60 9.23
C GLN A 147 -13.32 -1.65 9.01
N THR A 148 -14.36 -1.29 8.24
CA THR A 148 -15.48 -2.16 7.92
C THR A 148 -15.02 -3.40 7.15
N GLU A 149 -14.14 -3.24 6.16
CA GLU A 149 -13.59 -4.37 5.40
C GLU A 149 -12.59 -5.23 6.20
N ALA A 150 -11.86 -4.64 7.17
CA ALA A 150 -10.89 -5.37 7.98
C ALA A 150 -11.55 -6.28 9.03
N LYS A 151 -12.72 -5.90 9.54
CA LYS A 151 -13.37 -6.57 10.67
C LYS A 151 -13.52 -8.10 10.51
N PRO A 152 -14.00 -8.64 9.37
CA PRO A 152 -14.10 -10.10 9.20
C PRO A 152 -12.76 -10.83 9.31
N TYR A 153 -11.66 -10.20 8.86
CA TYR A 153 -10.32 -10.77 8.92
C TYR A 153 -9.76 -10.78 10.34
N LEU A 154 -9.98 -9.69 11.09
CA LEU A 154 -9.60 -9.62 12.50
C LEU A 154 -10.36 -10.64 13.35
N THR A 155 -11.68 -10.78 13.13
CA THR A 155 -12.49 -11.80 13.81
C THR A 155 -12.01 -13.21 13.48
N ALA A 156 -11.63 -13.47 12.22
CA ALA A 156 -11.09 -14.76 11.81
C ALA A 156 -9.76 -15.08 12.50
N LEU A 157 -8.83 -14.12 12.56
CA LEU A 157 -7.55 -14.24 13.27
C LEU A 157 -7.76 -14.49 14.76
N LYS A 158 -8.65 -13.73 15.41
CA LYS A 158 -9.03 -13.96 16.81
C LYS A 158 -9.51 -15.39 17.01
N ARG A 159 -10.42 -15.86 16.16
CA ARG A 159 -11.01 -17.20 16.27
C ARG A 159 -9.99 -18.32 16.03
N SER A 160 -9.08 -18.16 15.08
CA SER A 160 -8.11 -19.21 14.73
C SER A 160 -6.94 -19.28 15.71
N LEU A 161 -6.46 -18.12 16.19
CA LEU A 161 -5.27 -18.04 17.02
C LEU A 161 -5.56 -17.90 18.52
N GLY A 162 -6.79 -17.50 18.88
CA GLY A 162 -7.15 -17.15 20.26
C GLY A 162 -6.53 -15.84 20.75
N LEU A 163 -5.90 -15.07 19.84
CA LEU A 163 -5.15 -13.85 20.13
C LEU A 163 -6.00 -12.60 19.90
N THR A 164 -5.60 -11.48 20.48
CA THR A 164 -6.21 -10.19 20.16
C THR A 164 -5.70 -9.73 18.80
N ALA A 165 -6.60 -9.36 17.88
CA ALA A 165 -6.25 -8.86 16.56
C ALA A 165 -6.47 -7.34 16.46
N HIS A 166 -5.60 -6.66 15.70
CA HIS A 166 -5.56 -5.22 15.56
C HIS A 166 -5.41 -4.79 14.10
N LEU A 167 -5.92 -3.60 13.80
CA LEU A 167 -5.62 -2.84 12.61
C LEU A 167 -5.00 -1.50 13.01
N GLY A 168 -3.89 -1.14 12.38
CA GLY A 168 -3.20 0.12 12.63
C GLY A 168 -2.76 0.83 11.35
N ILE A 169 -2.67 2.16 11.42
CA ILE A 169 -2.15 3.01 10.35
C ILE A 169 -0.93 3.79 10.83
N LEU A 170 -0.03 4.12 9.90
CA LEU A 170 1.16 4.89 10.18
C LEU A 170 0.81 6.38 10.22
N ASP A 171 1.25 7.06 11.27
CA ASP A 171 1.17 8.51 11.44
C ASP A 171 2.53 9.04 11.90
N GLY A 172 3.36 9.44 10.93
CA GLY A 172 4.76 9.81 11.14
C GLY A 172 5.56 8.65 11.73
N ALA A 173 6.16 8.86 12.91
CA ALA A 173 6.92 7.86 13.65
C ALA A 173 6.07 6.99 14.60
N TYR A 174 4.74 7.04 14.48
CA TYR A 174 3.80 6.33 15.35
C TYR A 174 2.85 5.45 14.56
N VAL A 175 2.28 4.45 15.21
CA VAL A 175 1.12 3.71 14.72
C VAL A 175 -0.10 4.03 15.55
N SER A 176 -1.17 4.41 14.86
CA SER A 176 -2.50 4.65 15.44
C SER A 176 -3.36 3.42 15.24
N TYR A 177 -3.91 2.89 16.34
CA TYR A 177 -4.79 1.73 16.32
C TYR A 177 -6.19 2.18 15.94
N ILE A 178 -6.76 1.59 14.90
CA ILE A 178 -8.05 2.02 14.34
C ILE A 178 -9.14 0.95 14.45
N GLU A 179 -8.79 -0.32 14.63
CA GLU A 179 -9.77 -1.39 14.90
C GLU A 179 -9.15 -2.45 15.82
N LYS A 180 -9.98 -3.11 16.64
CA LYS A 180 -9.56 -4.14 17.58
C LYS A 180 -10.63 -5.22 17.74
N GLU A 181 -10.20 -6.47 17.60
CA GLU A 181 -10.99 -7.65 17.98
C GLU A 181 -10.31 -8.32 19.17
N ALA A 182 -10.81 -8.03 20.37
CA ALA A 182 -10.26 -8.50 21.65
C ALA A 182 -10.44 -10.01 21.84
N SER A 183 -9.38 -10.72 22.26
CA SER A 183 -9.47 -12.12 22.68
C SER A 183 -10.36 -12.31 23.90
N ASP A 184 -11.02 -13.46 24.01
CA ASP A 184 -11.97 -13.75 25.11
C ASP A 184 -11.28 -13.92 26.48
N TRP A 185 -9.96 -14.08 26.49
CA TRP A 185 -9.16 -14.39 27.70
C TRP A 185 -8.36 -13.21 28.26
N GLY A 186 -8.61 -11.99 27.73
CA GLY A 186 -8.29 -10.73 28.40
C GLY A 186 -6.81 -10.37 28.58
N GLU A 187 -6.32 -9.49 27.72
CA GLU A 187 -5.40 -8.41 28.12
C GLU A 187 -5.95 -7.10 27.55
N GLU A 188 -6.93 -6.52 28.25
CA GLU A 188 -7.70 -5.36 27.77
C GLU A 188 -6.92 -4.04 27.81
N ALA A 189 -5.79 -3.97 28.52
CA ALA A 189 -5.22 -2.70 28.97
C ALA A 189 -4.31 -1.98 27.96
N TYR A 190 -3.64 -2.69 27.04
CA TYR A 190 -2.50 -2.10 26.31
C TYR A 190 -2.87 -1.38 25.01
N THR A 191 -3.88 -1.85 24.30
CA THR A 191 -4.20 -1.40 22.95
C THR A 191 -5.69 -1.09 22.86
N GLN A 192 -6.06 0.19 22.82
CA GLN A 192 -7.43 0.61 22.54
C GLN A 192 -7.49 1.31 21.18
N VAL A 193 -8.66 1.31 20.55
CA VAL A 193 -8.86 2.13 19.35
C VAL A 193 -8.59 3.60 19.72
N GLY A 194 -7.81 4.29 18.88
CA GLY A 194 -7.30 5.63 19.13
C GLY A 194 -5.98 5.67 19.91
N TYR A 195 -5.49 4.54 20.43
CA TYR A 195 -4.17 4.47 21.04
C TYR A 195 -3.06 4.67 19.98
N ARG A 196 -1.95 5.28 20.41
CA ARG A 196 -0.76 5.49 19.57
C ARG A 196 0.46 4.87 20.23
N SER A 197 1.15 4.02 19.49
CA SER A 197 2.43 3.42 19.91
C SER A 197 3.55 3.91 19.00
N PRO A 198 4.80 3.99 19.49
CA PRO A 198 5.92 4.30 18.62
C PRO A 198 6.13 3.19 17.58
N ALA A 199 6.27 3.58 16.31
CA ALA A 199 6.29 2.62 15.21
C ALA A 199 7.52 1.71 15.21
N TYR A 200 8.63 2.15 15.80
CA TYR A 200 9.88 1.38 15.84
C TYR A 200 9.89 0.23 16.84
N CYS A 201 8.99 0.23 17.83
CA CYS A 201 8.82 -0.86 18.80
C CYS A 201 7.47 -1.57 18.65
N SER A 202 6.69 -1.27 17.61
CA SER A 202 5.42 -1.95 17.30
C SER A 202 5.57 -2.82 16.05
N SER A 203 5.05 -4.05 16.08
CA SER A 203 5.08 -4.96 14.91
C SER A 203 4.40 -4.34 13.68
N MET A 204 3.25 -3.69 13.85
CA MET A 204 2.55 -2.96 12.78
C MET A 204 3.37 -1.80 12.25
N GLY A 205 4.06 -1.07 13.14
CA GLY A 205 4.87 0.08 12.77
C GLY A 205 6.08 -0.30 11.96
N LYS A 206 6.77 -1.38 12.36
CA LYS A 206 7.86 -1.98 11.59
C LYS A 206 7.42 -2.40 10.20
N CYS A 207 6.25 -3.04 10.07
CA CYS A 207 5.70 -3.42 8.77
C CYS A 207 5.49 -2.20 7.86
N LEU A 208 4.83 -1.17 8.39
CA LEU A 208 4.51 0.03 7.64
C LEU A 208 5.76 0.84 7.26
N LEU A 209 6.70 1.02 8.20
CA LEU A 209 7.97 1.70 7.95
C LEU A 209 8.85 0.94 6.95
N ALA A 210 8.81 -0.40 6.93
CA ALA A 210 9.54 -1.21 5.95
C ALA A 210 9.00 -1.06 4.51
N CYS A 211 7.76 -0.60 4.35
CA CYS A 211 7.14 -0.34 3.05
C CYS A 211 7.52 1.01 2.46
N LEU A 212 7.99 1.96 3.27
CA LEU A 212 8.35 3.30 2.82
C LEU A 212 9.58 3.29 1.90
N SER A 213 9.61 4.24 0.96
CA SER A 213 10.86 4.58 0.28
C SER A 213 11.87 5.16 1.28
N ARG A 214 13.14 5.19 0.89
CA ARG A 214 14.20 5.76 1.74
C ARG A 214 13.90 7.20 2.15
N ALA A 215 13.39 8.02 1.22
CA ALA A 215 13.08 9.42 1.49
C ALA A 215 11.91 9.56 2.47
N GLU A 216 10.83 8.79 2.27
CA GLU A 216 9.68 8.78 3.17
C GLU A 216 10.04 8.25 4.57
N LEU A 217 10.92 7.24 4.66
CA LEU A 217 11.40 6.72 5.94
C LEU A 217 12.28 7.75 6.68
N GLU A 218 13.14 8.45 5.95
CA GLU A 218 13.96 9.54 6.51
C GLU A 218 13.10 10.69 7.03
N GLU A 219 12.02 11.04 6.32
CA GLU A 219 11.02 12.02 6.72
C GLU A 219 10.21 11.56 7.94
N ALA A 220 9.68 10.33 7.91
CA ALA A 220 8.87 9.76 8.99
C ALA A 220 9.63 9.68 10.31
N LEU A 221 10.94 9.42 10.25
CA LEU A 221 11.82 9.34 11.43
C LEU A 221 12.58 10.66 11.71
N TYR A 222 12.26 11.75 11.03
CA TYR A 222 12.97 13.02 11.20
C TYR A 222 12.71 13.60 12.60
N GLY A 223 13.80 13.87 13.34
CA GLY A 223 13.71 14.41 14.71
C GLY A 223 13.16 13.43 15.75
N PHE A 224 12.98 12.15 15.39
CA PHE A 224 12.45 11.13 16.29
C PHE A 224 13.56 10.49 17.15
N GLU A 225 13.27 10.28 18.44
CA GLU A 225 14.21 9.68 19.40
C GLU A 225 13.85 8.20 19.67
N PHE A 226 14.84 7.32 19.55
CA PHE A 226 14.72 5.89 19.85
C PHE A 226 14.91 5.66 21.36
N LYS A 227 13.83 5.79 22.12
CA LYS A 227 13.83 5.58 23.57
C LYS A 227 13.86 4.08 23.89
N ALA A 228 14.76 3.66 24.78
CA ALA A 228 14.70 2.30 25.30
C ALA A 228 13.45 2.14 26.20
N HIS A 229 12.52 1.28 25.80
CA HIS A 229 11.35 0.90 26.60
C HIS A 229 11.63 -0.38 27.39
N THR A 230 12.35 -1.32 26.78
CA THR A 230 12.82 -2.58 27.34
C THR A 230 14.26 -2.84 26.87
N PRO A 231 14.95 -3.87 27.38
CA PRO A 231 16.25 -4.29 26.85
C PRO A 231 16.23 -4.73 25.38
N ASN A 232 15.06 -5.08 24.84
CA ASN A 232 14.90 -5.57 23.46
C ASN A 232 14.64 -4.44 22.46
N THR A 233 14.31 -3.22 22.94
CA THR A 233 13.98 -2.10 22.06
C THR A 233 15.17 -1.70 21.18
N PHE A 234 14.93 -1.51 19.89
CA PHE A 234 15.90 -0.85 19.02
C PHE A 234 16.21 0.58 19.51
N THR A 235 17.46 0.85 19.83
CA THR A 235 17.94 2.17 20.27
C THR A 235 18.79 2.89 19.20
N ARG A 236 19.13 2.19 18.11
CA ARG A 236 19.99 2.69 17.04
C ARG A 236 19.28 2.64 15.69
N LYS A 237 19.19 3.80 15.03
CA LYS A 237 18.56 3.94 13.71
C LYS A 237 19.15 2.98 12.66
N ASP A 238 20.47 2.82 12.61
CA ASP A 238 21.11 1.95 11.62
C ASP A 238 20.76 0.47 11.79
N GLU A 239 20.58 0.01 13.03
CA GLU A 239 20.16 -1.37 13.34
C GLU A 239 18.69 -1.57 13.01
N PHE A 240 17.86 -0.59 13.37
CA PHE A 240 16.45 -0.59 13.03
C PHE A 240 16.23 -0.62 11.51
N VAL A 241 16.94 0.21 10.74
CA VAL A 241 16.85 0.21 9.27
C VAL A 241 17.29 -1.13 8.67
N LYS A 242 18.33 -1.78 9.21
CA LYS A 242 18.72 -3.14 8.80
C LYS A 242 17.61 -4.15 9.05
N TYR A 243 16.96 -4.07 10.21
CA TYR A 243 15.81 -4.93 10.52
C TYR A 243 14.63 -4.67 9.58
N LEU A 244 14.32 -3.41 9.23
CA LEU A 244 13.28 -3.11 8.24
C LEU A 244 13.55 -3.74 6.86
N HIS A 245 14.81 -3.88 6.46
CA HIS A 245 15.14 -4.62 5.24
C HIS A 245 14.78 -6.12 5.34
N GLN A 246 14.94 -6.73 6.51
CA GLN A 246 14.51 -8.10 6.77
C GLN A 246 12.99 -8.21 6.73
N VAL A 247 12.28 -7.30 7.40
CA VAL A 247 10.81 -7.20 7.38
C VAL A 247 10.27 -7.15 5.95
N ARG A 248 10.88 -6.29 5.11
CA ARG A 248 10.51 -6.17 3.69
C ARG A 248 10.74 -7.46 2.90
N ALA A 249 11.78 -8.22 3.25
CA ALA A 249 12.10 -9.48 2.58
C ALA A 249 11.24 -10.65 3.03
N GLN A 250 10.66 -10.63 4.24
CA GLN A 250 9.87 -11.74 4.77
C GLN A 250 8.35 -11.48 4.78
N GLY A 251 7.91 -10.23 4.67
CA GLY A 251 6.49 -9.88 4.56
C GLY A 251 5.78 -9.59 5.89
N TRP A 252 6.47 -9.71 7.02
CA TRP A 252 5.91 -9.53 8.35
C TRP A 252 6.97 -9.01 9.33
N ALA A 253 6.53 -8.49 10.49
CA ALA A 253 7.43 -8.06 11.56
C ALA A 253 6.96 -8.52 12.93
N MET A 254 7.92 -8.63 13.85
CA MET A 254 7.68 -8.92 15.26
C MET A 254 7.98 -7.69 16.13
N ASP A 255 7.21 -7.56 17.20
CA ASP A 255 7.58 -6.91 18.44
C ASP A 255 7.83 -8.02 19.45
N ASP A 256 9.10 -8.23 19.79
CA ASP A 256 9.57 -9.26 20.73
C ASP A 256 9.85 -8.63 22.09
N GLU A 257 8.79 -8.27 22.80
CA GLU A 257 8.89 -7.59 24.10
C GLU A 257 9.68 -6.28 24.01
N GLU A 258 9.56 -5.54 22.91
CA GLU A 258 10.32 -4.32 22.65
C GLU A 258 9.65 -3.08 23.20
N TYR A 259 8.31 -3.05 23.24
CA TYR A 259 7.58 -1.94 23.84
C TYR A 259 7.21 -2.20 25.32
N GLU A 260 6.87 -3.45 25.67
CA GLU A 260 6.64 -3.88 27.05
C GLU A 260 7.04 -5.35 27.24
N ILE A 261 7.69 -5.66 28.36
CA ILE A 261 8.06 -7.04 28.74
C ILE A 261 6.80 -7.86 29.00
N GLY A 262 6.76 -9.10 28.53
CA GLY A 262 5.60 -9.97 28.62
C GLY A 262 4.57 -9.78 27.50
N HIS A 263 4.85 -8.94 26.51
CA HIS A 263 3.99 -8.76 25.34
C HIS A 263 4.75 -9.00 24.04
N ARG A 264 4.21 -9.87 23.19
CA ARG A 264 4.68 -10.10 21.83
C ARG A 264 3.60 -9.76 20.82
N CYS A 265 4.01 -9.26 19.66
CA CYS A 265 3.10 -8.98 18.56
C CYS A 265 3.67 -9.40 17.22
N VAL A 266 2.82 -9.84 16.31
CA VAL A 266 3.17 -10.19 14.92
C VAL A 266 2.23 -9.43 13.99
N ALA A 267 2.76 -8.80 12.94
CA ALA A 267 1.95 -8.03 11.99
C ALA A 267 2.42 -8.21 10.54
N ALA A 268 1.54 -7.86 9.60
CA ALA A 268 1.82 -7.77 8.17
C ALA A 268 1.14 -6.53 7.55
N PRO A 269 1.73 -5.92 6.51
CA PRO A 269 1.19 -4.72 5.86
C PRO A 269 -0.01 -5.03 4.94
N VAL A 270 -0.91 -4.06 4.82
CA VAL A 270 -2.09 -4.06 3.95
C VAL A 270 -1.88 -3.01 2.86
N PHE A 271 -2.03 -3.42 1.61
CA PHE A 271 -1.79 -2.59 0.43
C PHE A 271 -3.11 -2.15 -0.23
N ASN A 272 -3.11 -0.98 -0.85
CA ASN A 272 -4.20 -0.51 -1.69
C ASN A 272 -3.96 -0.83 -3.18
N TYR A 273 -4.92 -0.46 -4.04
CA TYR A 273 -4.82 -0.59 -5.50
C TYR A 273 -3.65 0.12 -6.19
N ARG A 274 -2.89 0.98 -5.49
CA ARG A 274 -1.66 1.62 -6.01
C ARG A 274 -0.39 0.91 -5.57
N GLY A 275 -0.52 -0.10 -4.71
CA GLY A 275 0.61 -0.77 -4.04
C GLY A 275 1.17 0.03 -2.86
N ASP A 276 0.45 1.05 -2.36
CA ASP A 276 0.86 1.76 -1.15
C ASP A 276 0.43 0.94 0.08
N ALA A 277 1.32 0.80 1.07
CA ALA A 277 0.96 0.21 2.37
C ALA A 277 0.14 1.21 3.19
N ILE A 278 -1.17 0.98 3.26
CA ILE A 278 -2.14 1.91 3.89
C ILE A 278 -2.43 1.58 5.35
N ALA A 279 -2.17 0.33 5.77
CA ALA A 279 -2.39 -0.14 7.13
C ALA A 279 -1.57 -1.40 7.41
N ALA A 280 -1.61 -1.90 8.63
CA ALA A 280 -1.11 -3.22 8.99
C ALA A 280 -2.13 -3.95 9.86
N VAL A 281 -2.24 -5.25 9.63
CA VAL A 281 -3.01 -6.16 10.49
C VAL A 281 -2.02 -6.93 11.35
N GLY A 282 -2.32 -7.09 12.63
CA GLY A 282 -1.47 -7.86 13.53
C GLY A 282 -2.22 -8.48 14.68
N VAL A 283 -1.55 -9.39 15.37
CA VAL A 283 -2.03 -10.04 16.59
C VAL A 283 -1.07 -9.79 17.74
N SER A 284 -1.60 -9.77 18.96
CA SER A 284 -0.84 -9.60 20.19
C SER A 284 -1.22 -10.65 21.24
N GLY A 285 -0.26 -11.00 22.08
CA GLY A 285 -0.44 -11.88 23.24
C GLY A 285 0.82 -11.98 24.07
N THR A 286 0.84 -12.94 24.98
CA THR A 286 2.00 -13.23 25.83
C THR A 286 3.08 -14.02 25.08
N PRO A 287 4.34 -14.05 25.57
CA PRO A 287 5.39 -14.93 25.04
C PRO A 287 4.99 -16.40 24.96
N ASP A 288 4.16 -16.88 25.90
CA ASP A 288 3.64 -18.26 25.86
C ASP A 288 2.62 -18.46 24.72
N SER A 289 1.84 -17.42 24.41
CA SER A 289 0.84 -17.47 23.35
C SER A 289 1.44 -17.25 21.95
N ILE A 290 2.52 -16.47 21.87
CA ILE A 290 3.32 -16.21 20.67
C ILE A 290 4.74 -16.71 20.92
N SER A 291 4.85 -18.02 21.10
CA SER A 291 6.11 -18.72 21.33
C SER A 291 6.87 -18.96 20.02
N ASP A 292 8.18 -19.18 20.14
CA ASP A 292 9.06 -19.31 18.97
C ASP A 292 8.65 -20.46 18.03
N ASP A 293 8.10 -21.55 18.56
CA ASP A 293 7.59 -22.68 17.78
C ASP A 293 6.28 -22.38 17.03
N ARG A 294 5.57 -21.32 17.41
CA ARG A 294 4.31 -20.89 16.77
C ARG A 294 4.47 -19.72 15.81
N ILE A 295 5.61 -19.01 15.82
CA ILE A 295 5.85 -17.81 15.02
C ILE A 295 5.60 -18.06 13.53
N ASP A 296 6.07 -19.19 12.98
CA ASP A 296 5.92 -19.52 11.57
C ASP A 296 4.45 -19.70 11.16
N ASP A 297 3.63 -20.26 12.06
CA ASP A 297 2.20 -20.43 11.80
C ASP A 297 1.43 -19.11 11.97
N ILE A 298 1.72 -18.37 13.04
CA ILE A 298 1.08 -17.09 13.34
C ILE A 298 1.37 -16.08 12.22
N SER A 299 2.64 -15.90 11.84
CA SER A 299 3.04 -14.99 10.76
C SER A 299 2.36 -15.35 9.44
N ARG A 300 2.27 -16.64 9.10
CA ARG A 300 1.56 -17.10 7.90
C ARG A 300 0.07 -16.72 7.91
N GLN A 301 -0.61 -16.95 9.03
CA GLN A 301 -2.03 -16.60 9.14
C GLN A 301 -2.26 -15.09 9.08
N VAL A 302 -1.39 -14.30 9.72
CA VAL A 302 -1.44 -12.83 9.69
C VAL A 302 -1.17 -12.29 8.28
N MET A 303 -0.15 -12.81 7.59
CA MET A 303 0.13 -12.45 6.20
C MET A 303 -1.03 -12.81 5.27
N LEU A 304 -1.65 -13.98 5.45
CA LEU A 304 -2.81 -14.38 4.66
C LEU A 304 -4.00 -13.43 4.88
N ALA A 305 -4.26 -13.03 6.13
CA ALA A 305 -5.30 -12.06 6.45
C ALA A 305 -5.02 -10.70 5.81
N ALA A 306 -3.77 -10.21 5.91
CA ALA A 306 -3.35 -8.95 5.31
C ALA A 306 -3.42 -8.98 3.77
N SER A 307 -3.04 -10.10 3.14
CA SER A 307 -3.15 -10.30 1.68
C SER A 307 -4.59 -10.23 1.22
N ARG A 308 -5.51 -10.98 1.86
CA ARG A 308 -6.94 -10.97 1.51
C ARG A 308 -7.58 -9.61 1.73
N LEU A 309 -7.20 -8.91 2.80
CA LEU A 309 -7.65 -7.54 3.01
C LEU A 309 -7.09 -6.60 1.93
N SER A 310 -5.84 -6.78 1.49
CA SER A 310 -5.24 -6.00 0.40
C SER A 310 -5.98 -6.21 -0.91
N GLU A 311 -6.35 -7.45 -1.26
CA GLU A 311 -7.19 -7.77 -2.42
C GLU A 311 -8.54 -7.04 -2.37
N ARG A 312 -9.18 -6.97 -1.19
CA ARG A 312 -10.41 -6.17 -0.98
C ARG A 312 -10.18 -4.68 -1.16
N MET A 313 -8.99 -4.19 -0.81
CA MET A 313 -8.56 -2.81 -1.05
C MET A 313 -8.08 -2.55 -2.50
N GLY A 314 -8.26 -3.54 -3.38
CA GLY A 314 -7.99 -3.46 -4.81
C GLY A 314 -6.53 -3.69 -5.19
N TYR A 315 -5.69 -4.19 -4.27
CA TYR A 315 -4.32 -4.58 -4.58
C TYR A 315 -4.31 -5.79 -5.52
N VAL A 316 -3.53 -5.68 -6.59
CA VAL A 316 -3.29 -6.74 -7.58
C VAL A 316 -1.78 -6.80 -7.78
N GLU A 317 -1.21 -8.01 -7.75
CA GLU A 317 0.23 -8.26 -7.98
C GLU A 317 0.70 -7.88 -9.39
#